data_AF-A0A3N5V174-F1
#
_entry.id   AF-A0A3N5V174-F1
#
_cell.length_a   1.000
_cell.length_b   1.000
_cell.length_c   1.000
_cell.angle_alpha   90.00
_cell.angle_beta   90.00
_cell.angle_gamma   90.00
#
_symmetry.space_group_name_H-M   'P 1'
#
loop_
_entity.id
_entity.type
_entity.pdbx_description
1 polymer ?
#
loop_
_entity_poly.entity_id
_entity_poly.type
_entity_poly.pdbx_seq_one_letter_code
_entity_poly.pdbx_strand_id
1 'polypeptide(L)'
;MLNNISPSFDEMTNTKPEELSDFIYSVTRGRARHRMDSQANKLRNNNTTWSSIVVTSSNSVFSDAISSIKATSGGEQARLIDIYVAGSADISKTEADEIFRKLASNYGVAGPIFVSFVLKNKALVIETLHQMQRKIDETLNLDKSDRFHSGTLACSFTGAYFARQIGLIDIEIAPVYQYMLKELAGVKISNKASVSHGDSLAAEILGRYINDNLSNALIIESPKNGLPSAPIEAPRNALKLRYEPDRKELWIPAHELRSYLVEHQVDVRQTIKGLVSLKIIKNDGKAIAKRIAAGSIGSMSVPSVRSYCFDSDAVGVANALETS
;
A
#
# COMPACT_ATOMS: atom_id res chain seq x y z
N MET A 1 6.67 -5.19 29.12
CA MET A 1 5.40 -5.42 28.39
C MET A 1 4.67 -4.10 28.34
N LEU A 2 4.24 -3.67 27.16
CA LEU A 2 3.47 -2.43 26.94
C LEU A 2 2.09 -2.83 26.41
N ASN A 3 1.24 -3.36 27.27
CA ASN A 3 -0.06 -3.92 26.85
C ASN A 3 -1.19 -2.88 26.84
N ASN A 4 -1.03 -1.79 27.59
CA ASN A 4 -2.09 -0.83 27.90
C ASN A 4 -1.54 0.59 28.14
N ILE A 5 -0.28 0.82 27.75
CA ILE A 5 0.36 2.13 27.73
C ILE A 5 0.64 2.44 26.27
N SER A 6 0.21 3.60 25.78
CA SER A 6 0.48 4.09 24.43
C SER A 6 1.92 4.59 24.36
N PRO A 7 2.84 3.90 23.66
CA PRO A 7 4.15 4.49 23.38
C PRO A 7 4.01 5.55 22.28
N SER A 8 4.84 6.58 22.37
CA SER A 8 4.96 7.62 21.36
C SER A 8 6.36 7.60 20.75
N PHE A 9 6.44 7.65 19.43
CA PHE A 9 7.70 7.75 18.69
C PHE A 9 7.75 9.10 17.98
N ASP A 10 8.73 9.91 18.30
CA ASP A 10 8.83 11.25 17.72
C ASP A 10 9.80 11.27 16.54
N GLU A 11 9.50 12.11 15.55
CA GLU A 11 10.35 12.44 14.39
C GLU A 11 10.81 11.21 13.58
N MET A 12 9.86 10.49 13.01
CA MET A 12 10.14 9.30 12.19
C MET A 12 10.33 9.60 10.69
N THR A 13 10.50 10.87 10.30
CA THR A 13 10.63 11.31 8.89
C THR A 13 11.75 10.63 8.12
N ASN A 14 12.87 10.33 8.76
CA ASN A 14 14.04 9.73 8.10
C ASN A 14 14.03 8.20 8.12
N THR A 15 12.92 7.58 8.52
CA THR A 15 12.80 6.11 8.56
C THR A 15 12.74 5.56 7.14
N LYS A 16 13.55 4.55 6.84
CA LYS A 16 13.50 3.89 5.53
C LYS A 16 12.14 3.20 5.33
N PRO A 17 11.55 3.22 4.13
CA PRO A 17 10.23 2.61 3.90
C PRO A 17 10.13 1.13 4.29
N GLU A 18 11.20 0.35 4.14
CA GLU A 18 11.24 -1.06 4.55
C GLU A 18 11.18 -1.22 6.07
N GLU A 19 11.93 -0.38 6.80
CA GLU A 19 11.93 -0.36 8.27
C GLU A 19 10.57 0.11 8.81
N LEU A 20 9.95 1.08 8.13
CA LEU A 20 8.61 1.56 8.44
C LEU A 20 7.55 0.46 8.24
N SER A 21 7.63 -0.29 7.14
CA SER A 21 6.75 -1.45 6.89
C SER A 21 6.89 -2.50 7.99
N ASP A 22 8.13 -2.86 8.35
CA ASP A 22 8.40 -3.80 9.44
C ASP A 22 7.91 -3.27 10.80
N PHE A 23 8.05 -1.97 11.05
CA PHE A 23 7.57 -1.30 12.26
C PHE A 23 6.04 -1.42 12.39
N ILE A 24 5.27 -1.06 11.36
CA ILE A 24 3.80 -1.15 11.36
C ILE A 24 3.32 -2.59 11.60
N TYR A 25 3.96 -3.57 10.97
CA TYR A 25 3.66 -4.97 11.25
C TYR A 25 4.03 -5.40 12.67
N SER A 26 5.14 -4.92 13.21
CA SER A 26 5.56 -5.24 14.57
C SER A 26 4.54 -4.73 15.59
N VAL A 27 4.13 -3.46 15.45
CA VAL A 27 3.17 -2.80 16.33
C VAL A 27 1.85 -3.58 16.35
N THR A 28 1.30 -3.87 15.17
CA THR A 28 -0.01 -4.54 15.07
C THR A 28 0.00 -6.03 15.39
N ARG A 29 1.16 -6.71 15.36
CA ARG A 29 1.28 -8.13 15.75
C ARG A 29 1.34 -8.35 17.26
N GLY A 30 1.70 -7.34 18.04
CA GLY A 30 1.69 -7.42 19.50
C GLY A 30 2.77 -8.32 20.13
N ARG A 31 3.80 -8.74 19.37
CA ARG A 31 4.86 -9.61 19.87
C ARG A 31 6.17 -9.45 19.13
N ALA A 32 7.28 -9.64 19.86
CA ALA A 32 8.62 -9.65 19.26
C ALA A 32 8.85 -10.90 18.38
N ARG A 33 9.80 -10.82 17.43
CA ARG A 33 10.24 -11.99 16.65
C ARG A 33 10.93 -13.01 17.56
N HIS A 34 10.56 -14.29 17.42
CA HIS A 34 11.26 -15.37 18.12
C HIS A 34 12.71 -15.46 17.65
N ARG A 35 13.62 -15.80 18.57
CA ARG A 35 15.03 -16.06 18.26
C ARG A 35 15.40 -17.46 18.75
N MET A 36 16.28 -18.11 18.02
CA MET A 36 16.83 -19.40 18.41
C MET A 36 17.77 -19.23 19.61
N ASP A 37 17.76 -20.20 20.51
CA ASP A 37 18.72 -20.27 21.62
C ASP A 37 20.10 -20.62 21.04
N SER A 38 21.16 -19.94 21.50
CA SER A 38 22.52 -20.17 21.00
C SER A 38 23.13 -21.47 21.52
N GLN A 39 22.60 -22.02 22.62
CA GLN A 39 23.17 -23.18 23.32
C GLN A 39 22.37 -24.47 23.09
N ALA A 40 21.14 -24.38 22.59
CA ALA A 40 20.28 -25.54 22.39
C ALA A 40 19.38 -25.36 21.16
N ASN A 41 18.99 -26.47 20.53
CA ASN A 41 18.09 -26.48 19.37
C ASN A 41 16.62 -26.24 19.80
N LYS A 42 16.39 -25.12 20.49
CA LYS A 42 15.09 -24.67 21.01
C LYS A 42 14.95 -23.17 20.74
N LEU A 43 13.71 -22.70 20.64
CA LEU A 43 13.45 -21.26 20.62
C LEU A 43 13.69 -20.67 22.00
N ARG A 44 14.32 -19.49 22.05
CA ARG A 44 14.43 -18.71 23.29
C ARG A 44 13.04 -18.31 23.74
N ASN A 45 12.78 -18.41 25.04
CA ASN A 45 11.50 -18.00 25.59
C ASN A 45 11.30 -16.49 25.33
N ASN A 46 10.21 -16.14 24.64
CA ASN A 46 9.90 -14.77 24.24
C ASN A 46 8.61 -14.34 24.91
N ASN A 47 8.76 -13.64 26.04
CA ASN A 47 7.65 -13.12 26.84
C ASN A 47 7.34 -11.65 26.51
N THR A 48 7.91 -11.11 25.43
CA THR A 48 7.74 -9.69 25.08
C THR A 48 6.51 -9.53 24.20
N THR A 49 5.42 -9.07 24.81
CA THR A 49 4.17 -8.72 24.14
C THR A 49 3.79 -7.26 24.37
N TRP A 50 2.95 -6.75 23.47
CA TRP A 50 2.31 -5.45 23.56
C TRP A 50 0.92 -5.51 22.91
N SER A 51 0.06 -4.55 23.26
CA SER A 51 -1.30 -4.44 22.75
C SER A 51 -1.80 -3.00 22.87
N SER A 52 -1.05 -2.08 22.29
CA SER A 52 -1.31 -0.65 22.43
C SER A 52 -1.57 0.02 21.08
N ILE A 53 -2.32 1.12 21.13
CA ILE A 53 -2.30 2.13 20.08
C ILE A 53 -0.95 2.84 20.17
N VAL A 54 -0.29 3.05 19.03
CA VAL A 54 1.00 3.74 18.95
C VAL A 54 0.78 5.04 18.21
N VAL A 55 1.34 6.12 18.74
CA VAL A 55 1.29 7.44 18.13
C VAL A 55 2.69 7.80 17.65
N THR A 56 2.78 8.37 16.46
CA THR A 56 4.05 8.80 15.88
C THR A 56 3.90 10.13 15.16
N SER A 57 4.99 10.89 15.09
CA SER A 57 5.07 12.12 14.30
C SER A 57 6.02 11.94 13.10
N SER A 58 5.70 12.61 12.00
CA SER A 58 6.55 12.68 10.82
C SER A 58 6.17 13.88 9.96
N ASN A 59 7.15 14.43 9.23
CA ASN A 59 6.95 15.45 8.21
C ASN A 59 6.57 14.85 6.84
N SER A 60 6.62 13.52 6.70
CA SER A 60 6.22 12.79 5.51
C SER A 60 4.99 11.93 5.79
N VAL A 61 4.11 11.79 4.81
CA VAL A 61 2.95 10.90 4.91
C VAL A 61 3.43 9.45 4.78
N PHE A 62 3.14 8.63 5.79
CA PHE A 62 3.60 7.24 5.84
C PHE A 62 2.93 6.36 4.78
N SER A 63 1.65 6.60 4.47
CA SER A 63 0.98 5.90 3.37
C SER A 63 1.72 6.05 2.04
N ASP A 64 2.28 7.23 1.78
CA ASP A 64 2.96 7.57 0.53
C ASP A 64 4.36 6.94 0.49
N ALA A 65 5.10 7.05 1.60
CA ALA A 65 6.40 6.41 1.75
C ALA A 65 6.33 4.90 1.49
N ILE A 66 5.30 4.22 2.00
CA ILE A 66 5.11 2.77 1.80
C ILE A 66 4.67 2.46 0.36
N SER A 67 3.82 3.31 -0.23
CA SER A 67 3.37 3.12 -1.62
C SER A 67 4.52 3.28 -2.62
N SER A 68 5.54 4.07 -2.29
CA SER A 68 6.72 4.26 -3.15
C SER A 68 7.55 2.99 -3.36
N ILE A 69 7.59 2.08 -2.38
CA ILE A 69 8.37 0.83 -2.44
C ILE A 69 7.54 -0.39 -2.83
N LYS A 70 6.21 -0.33 -2.69
CA LYS A 70 5.30 -1.43 -2.99
C LYS A 70 4.09 -0.92 -3.73
N ALA A 71 3.93 -1.37 -4.97
CA ALA A 71 2.73 -1.12 -5.76
C ALA A 71 1.45 -1.74 -5.14
N THR A 72 1.58 -2.66 -4.17
CA THR A 72 0.45 -3.26 -3.45
C THR A 72 0.70 -3.19 -1.93
N SER A 73 0.52 -2.02 -1.33
CA SER A 73 0.76 -1.73 0.10
C SER A 73 -0.49 -1.85 0.99
N GLY A 74 -1.59 -2.39 0.48
CA GLY A 74 -2.90 -2.36 1.16
C GLY A 74 -2.93 -3.00 2.55
N GLY A 75 -2.03 -3.96 2.84
CA GLY A 75 -1.92 -4.57 4.17
C GLY A 75 -1.40 -3.60 5.24
N GLU A 76 -0.33 -2.88 4.94
CA GLU A 76 0.28 -1.88 5.81
C GLU A 76 -0.64 -0.66 5.98
N GLN A 77 -1.21 -0.17 4.88
CA GLN A 77 -2.11 1.00 4.91
C GLN A 77 -3.36 0.74 5.75
N ALA A 78 -3.92 -0.48 5.70
CA ALA A 78 -5.06 -0.86 6.54
C ALA A 78 -4.76 -0.89 8.05
N ARG A 79 -3.51 -0.68 8.46
CA ARG A 79 -3.05 -0.65 9.86
C ARG A 79 -2.64 0.74 10.34
N LEU A 80 -2.68 1.72 9.44
CA LEU A 80 -2.19 3.07 9.67
C LEU A 80 -3.36 4.05 9.58
N ILE A 81 -3.35 5.06 10.44
CA ILE A 81 -4.23 6.24 10.32
C ILE A 81 -3.29 7.44 10.30
N ASP A 82 -3.12 8.04 9.12
CA ASP A 82 -2.40 9.30 8.98
C ASP A 82 -3.36 10.45 9.27
N ILE A 83 -2.96 11.34 10.16
CA ILE A 83 -3.73 12.54 10.52
C ILE A 83 -2.85 13.74 10.20
N TYR A 84 -3.29 14.56 9.25
CA TYR A 84 -2.62 15.81 8.97
C TYR A 84 -2.95 16.84 10.05
N VAL A 85 -1.92 17.27 10.79
CA VAL A 85 -2.03 18.32 11.79
C VAL A 85 -1.39 19.58 11.22
N ALA A 86 -2.23 20.56 10.86
CA ALA A 86 -1.74 21.88 10.47
C ALA A 86 -1.11 22.57 11.69
N GLY A 87 -0.02 23.31 11.48
CA GLY A 87 0.57 24.15 12.52
C GLY A 87 -0.47 25.12 13.06
N SER A 88 -0.74 25.08 14.37
CA SER A 88 -1.70 25.97 15.01
C SER A 88 -1.14 27.40 15.06
N ALA A 89 -1.85 28.36 14.46
CA ALA A 89 -1.51 29.78 14.57
C ALA A 89 -1.86 30.37 15.95
N ASP A 90 -2.62 29.63 16.77
CA ASP A 90 -3.29 30.18 17.96
C ASP A 90 -2.46 30.09 19.25
N ILE A 91 -1.39 29.28 19.28
CA ILE A 91 -0.54 29.12 20.47
C ILE A 91 0.82 29.75 20.20
N SER A 92 1.19 30.74 21.00
CA SER A 92 2.52 31.34 20.92
C SER A 92 3.61 30.33 21.33
N LYS A 93 4.82 30.48 20.77
CA LYS A 93 5.96 29.62 21.16
C LYS A 93 6.18 29.61 22.68
N THR A 94 6.09 30.78 23.32
CA THR A 94 6.28 30.93 24.76
C THR A 94 5.27 30.12 25.56
N GLU A 95 4.00 30.16 25.14
CA GLU A 95 2.92 29.41 25.77
C GLU A 95 3.10 27.90 25.59
N ALA A 96 3.49 27.46 24.39
CA ALA A 96 3.81 26.06 24.13
C ALA A 96 4.95 25.58 25.04
N ASP A 97 6.05 26.33 25.15
CA ASP A 97 7.19 26.00 26.01
C ASP A 97 6.81 25.92 27.49
N GLU A 98 5.89 26.76 27.96
CA GLU A 98 5.35 26.67 29.33
C GLU A 98 4.51 25.42 29.56
N ILE A 99 3.65 25.05 28.61
CA ILE A 99 2.83 23.84 28.67
C ILE A 99 3.73 22.59 28.70
N PHE A 100 4.71 22.49 27.79
CA PHE A 100 5.62 21.35 27.72
C PHE A 100 6.50 21.23 28.97
N ARG A 101 6.97 22.35 29.55
CA ARG A 101 7.73 22.32 30.82
C ARG A 101 6.91 21.75 31.98
N LYS A 102 5.60 22.05 32.04
CA LYS A 102 4.72 21.47 33.08
C LYS A 102 4.59 19.96 32.93
N LEU A 103 4.55 19.43 31.71
CA LEU A 103 4.45 17.99 31.46
C LEU A 103 5.65 17.20 31.99
N ALA A 104 6.85 17.79 32.01
CA ALA A 104 8.06 17.15 32.52
C ALA A 104 7.99 16.82 34.02
N SER A 105 7.22 17.59 34.80
CA SER A 105 7.03 17.39 36.24
C SER A 105 5.65 16.87 36.62
N ASN A 106 4.69 16.87 35.70
CA ASN A 106 3.29 16.49 35.96
C ASN A 106 2.82 15.44 34.94
N TYR A 107 3.30 14.21 35.09
CA TYR A 107 2.95 13.08 34.22
C TYR A 107 2.41 11.88 35.00
N GLY A 108 1.73 10.96 34.30
CA GLY A 108 1.23 9.71 34.90
C GLY A 108 0.00 9.84 35.81
N VAL A 109 -0.62 11.02 35.88
CA VAL A 109 -1.75 11.29 36.78
C VAL A 109 -3.09 10.76 36.24
N ALA A 110 -3.37 11.00 34.96
CA ALA A 110 -4.66 10.66 34.35
C ALA A 110 -4.89 9.14 34.21
N GLY A 111 -3.83 8.39 33.91
CA GLY A 111 -3.89 6.95 33.64
C GLY A 111 -4.50 6.13 34.80
N PRO A 112 -3.99 6.24 36.03
CA PRO A 112 -4.54 5.54 37.19
C PRO A 112 -6.02 5.86 37.47
N ILE A 113 -6.43 7.11 37.28
CA ILE A 113 -7.83 7.55 37.45
C ILE A 113 -8.71 6.87 36.40
N PHE A 114 -8.31 6.93 35.13
CA PHE A 114 -9.05 6.32 34.04
C PHE A 114 -9.16 4.80 34.18
N VAL A 115 -8.05 4.12 34.47
CA VAL A 115 -8.03 2.65 34.65
C VAL A 115 -8.89 2.23 35.84
N SER A 116 -8.85 2.97 36.95
CA SER A 116 -9.69 2.70 38.12
C SER A 116 -11.18 2.80 37.78
N PHE A 117 -11.58 3.79 36.98
CA PHE A 117 -12.94 3.90 36.47
C PHE A 117 -13.32 2.72 35.57
N VAL A 118 -12.46 2.36 34.61
CA VAL A 118 -12.71 1.25 33.68
C VAL A 118 -12.87 -0.07 34.43
N LEU A 119 -12.04 -0.36 35.43
CA LEU A 119 -12.13 -1.59 36.21
C LEU A 119 -13.44 -1.67 37.01
N LYS A 120 -13.88 -0.56 37.61
CA LYS A 120 -15.14 -0.50 38.37
C LYS A 120 -16.38 -0.60 37.47
N ASN A 121 -16.30 -0.11 36.23
CA ASN A 121 -17.43 -0.01 35.30
C ASN A 121 -17.24 -0.90 34.06
N LYS A 122 -16.51 -2.02 34.19
CA LYS A 122 -16.04 -2.82 33.06
C LYS A 122 -17.14 -3.23 32.08
N ALA A 123 -18.30 -3.67 32.59
CA ALA A 123 -19.42 -4.09 31.75
C ALA A 123 -19.94 -2.94 30.88
N LEU A 124 -20.17 -1.77 31.49
CA LEU A 124 -20.60 -0.56 30.81
C LEU A 124 -19.59 -0.14 29.73
N VAL A 125 -18.30 -0.10 30.06
CA VAL A 125 -17.26 0.33 29.13
C VAL A 125 -17.18 -0.61 27.92
N ILE A 126 -17.26 -1.93 28.14
CA ILE A 126 -17.24 -2.92 27.05
C ILE A 126 -18.48 -2.78 26.16
N GLU A 127 -19.66 -2.59 26.76
CA GLU A 127 -20.90 -2.39 26.01
C GLU A 127 -20.81 -1.13 25.14
N THR A 128 -20.39 0.00 25.72
CA THR A 128 -20.21 1.26 24.98
C THR A 128 -19.18 1.11 23.88
N LEU A 129 -18.08 0.39 24.11
CA LEU A 129 -17.07 0.11 23.09
C LEU A 129 -17.67 -0.63 21.90
N HIS A 130 -18.45 -1.69 22.14
CA HIS A 130 -19.10 -2.46 21.07
C HIS A 130 -20.19 -1.67 20.34
N GLN A 131 -20.91 -0.79 21.04
CA GLN A 131 -21.86 0.13 20.40
C GLN A 131 -21.14 1.14 19.51
N MET A 132 -20.05 1.74 20.00
CA MET A 132 -19.23 2.68 19.24
C MET A 132 -18.61 2.02 18.01
N GLN A 133 -18.08 0.80 18.17
CA GLN A 133 -17.51 0.02 17.07
C GLN A 133 -18.54 -0.25 15.98
N ARG A 134 -19.73 -0.77 16.34
CA ARG A 134 -20.81 -1.02 15.38
C ARG A 134 -21.22 0.26 14.64
N LYS A 135 -21.37 1.36 15.37
CA LYS A 135 -21.71 2.66 14.78
C LYS A 135 -20.67 3.12 13.75
N ILE A 136 -19.38 3.04 14.08
CA ILE A 136 -18.30 3.42 13.17
C ILE A 136 -18.28 2.49 11.95
N ASP A 137 -18.39 1.19 12.17
CA ASP A 137 -18.38 0.17 11.12
C ASP A 137 -19.53 0.39 10.12
N GLU A 138 -20.74 0.63 10.61
CA GLU A 138 -21.92 0.93 9.79
C GLU A 138 -21.76 2.27 9.04
N THR A 139 -21.27 3.31 9.72
CA THR A 139 -21.13 4.66 9.14
C THR A 139 -20.11 4.69 8.01
N LEU A 140 -18.99 3.98 8.15
CA LEU A 140 -17.91 3.93 7.17
C LEU A 140 -17.95 2.69 6.27
N ASN A 141 -18.96 1.83 6.44
CA ASN A 141 -19.09 0.54 5.78
C ASN A 141 -17.76 -0.26 5.86
N LEU A 142 -17.25 -0.43 7.09
CA LEU A 142 -16.01 -1.16 7.39
C LEU A 142 -16.21 -2.66 7.28
N ASP A 143 -15.23 -3.35 6.73
CA ASP A 143 -15.21 -4.81 6.65
C ASP A 143 -14.04 -5.43 7.42
N LYS A 144 -13.83 -6.73 7.25
CA LYS A 144 -12.77 -7.48 7.96
C LYS A 144 -11.36 -6.95 7.69
N SER A 145 -11.13 -6.33 6.54
CA SER A 145 -9.83 -5.73 6.18
C SER A 145 -9.55 -4.45 6.97
N ASP A 146 -10.59 -3.72 7.37
CA ASP A 146 -10.51 -2.44 8.10
C ASP A 146 -10.48 -2.60 9.64
N ARG A 147 -10.31 -3.83 10.14
CA ARG A 147 -10.42 -4.14 11.58
C ARG A 147 -9.54 -3.29 12.49
N PHE A 148 -8.39 -2.81 12.00
CA PHE A 148 -7.50 -1.97 12.78
C PHE A 148 -8.02 -0.53 12.85
N HIS A 149 -8.58 0.01 11.77
CA HIS A 149 -9.26 1.32 11.79
C HIS A 149 -10.48 1.28 12.72
N SER A 150 -11.33 0.26 12.56
CA SER A 150 -12.49 0.00 13.42
C SER A 150 -12.10 -0.03 14.90
N GLY A 151 -11.15 -0.90 15.26
CA GLY A 151 -10.70 -1.06 16.64
C GLY A 151 -10.05 0.20 17.21
N THR A 152 -9.20 0.88 16.43
CA THR A 152 -8.48 2.07 16.89
C THR A 152 -9.44 3.22 17.16
N LEU A 153 -10.34 3.52 16.22
CA LEU A 153 -11.32 4.59 16.42
C LEU A 153 -12.31 4.27 17.55
N ALA A 154 -12.82 3.04 17.61
CA ALA A 154 -13.75 2.64 18.65
C ALA A 154 -13.12 2.80 20.05
N CYS A 155 -11.87 2.35 20.22
CA CYS A 155 -11.12 2.53 21.47
C CYS A 155 -10.89 4.02 21.78
N SER A 156 -10.44 4.81 20.81
CA SER A 156 -10.14 6.24 21.01
C SER A 156 -11.37 7.05 21.40
N PHE A 157 -12.50 6.88 20.69
CA PHE A 157 -13.72 7.65 20.98
C PHE A 157 -14.46 7.17 22.23
N THR A 158 -14.44 5.87 22.52
CA THR A 158 -14.95 5.36 23.81
C THR A 158 -14.10 5.88 24.97
N GLY A 159 -12.77 5.90 24.79
CA GLY A 159 -11.83 6.46 25.76
C GLY A 159 -12.07 7.94 26.01
N ALA A 160 -12.19 8.74 24.95
CA ALA A 160 -12.49 10.16 25.03
C ALA A 160 -13.83 10.43 25.72
N TYR A 161 -14.87 9.65 25.40
CA TYR A 161 -16.20 9.79 26.01
C TYR A 161 -16.15 9.65 27.53
N PHE A 162 -15.55 8.56 28.03
CA PHE A 162 -15.44 8.35 29.47
C PHE A 162 -14.44 9.29 30.13
N ALA A 163 -13.32 9.61 29.46
CA ALA A 163 -12.34 10.56 29.98
C ALA A 163 -12.96 11.94 30.21
N ARG A 164 -13.82 12.40 29.29
CA ARG A 164 -14.58 13.64 29.47
C ARG A 164 -15.59 13.52 30.60
N GLN A 165 -16.35 12.41 30.67
CA GLN A 165 -17.34 12.20 31.73
C GLN A 165 -16.75 12.27 33.14
N ILE A 166 -15.53 11.75 33.33
CA ILE A 166 -14.85 11.76 34.63
C ILE A 166 -13.94 12.99 34.82
N GLY A 167 -14.00 13.97 33.91
CA GLY A 167 -13.31 15.26 34.03
C GLY A 167 -11.80 15.24 33.76
N LEU A 168 -11.28 14.23 33.04
CA LEU A 168 -9.86 14.17 32.67
C LEU A 168 -9.52 15.03 31.45
N ILE A 169 -10.50 15.27 30.58
CA ILE A 169 -10.34 16.11 29.39
C ILE A 169 -11.55 17.04 29.24
N ASP A 170 -11.33 18.22 28.69
CA ASP A 170 -12.39 19.15 28.29
C ASP A 170 -12.31 19.40 26.78
N ILE A 171 -12.59 18.36 26.01
CA ILE A 171 -12.52 18.38 24.54
C ILE A 171 -13.90 18.06 23.97
N GLU A 172 -14.36 18.85 23.01
CA GLU A 172 -15.57 18.54 22.25
C GLU A 172 -15.36 17.36 21.31
N ILE A 173 -15.99 16.23 21.66
CA ILE A 173 -15.75 14.95 20.98
C ILE A 173 -16.47 14.91 19.63
N ALA A 174 -17.63 15.56 19.49
CA ALA A 174 -18.44 15.48 18.29
C ALA A 174 -17.73 16.06 17.04
N PRO A 175 -17.12 17.25 17.08
CA PRO A 175 -16.33 17.77 15.95
C PRO A 175 -15.17 16.84 15.56
N VAL A 176 -14.43 16.34 16.54
CA VAL A 176 -13.29 15.42 16.32
C VAL A 176 -13.77 14.11 15.69
N TYR A 177 -14.91 13.59 16.14
CA TYR A 177 -15.53 12.40 15.57
C TYR A 177 -15.90 12.59 14.11
N GLN A 178 -16.58 13.70 13.79
CA GLN A 178 -16.97 13.99 12.41
C GLN A 178 -15.76 14.20 11.49
N TYR A 179 -14.73 14.88 11.98
CA TYR A 179 -13.48 15.04 11.25
C TYR A 179 -12.84 13.69 10.92
N MET A 180 -12.66 12.82 11.92
CA MET A 180 -12.04 11.50 11.71
C MET A 180 -12.84 10.58 10.78
N LEU A 181 -14.18 10.63 10.85
CA LEU A 181 -15.02 9.91 9.90
C LEU A 181 -14.81 10.39 8.46
N LYS A 182 -14.71 11.71 8.26
CA LYS A 182 -14.46 12.30 6.95
C LYS A 182 -13.09 11.91 6.41
N GLU A 183 -12.04 11.99 7.23
CA GLU A 183 -10.68 11.60 6.83
C GLU A 183 -10.63 10.13 6.39
N LEU A 184 -11.18 9.20 7.19
CA LEU A 184 -11.18 7.78 6.81
C LEU A 184 -12.11 7.45 5.65
N ALA A 185 -13.24 8.16 5.50
CA ALA A 185 -14.07 8.03 4.31
C ALA A 185 -13.29 8.49 3.06
N GLY A 186 -12.51 9.56 3.16
CA GLY A 186 -11.61 10.04 2.11
C GLY A 186 -10.54 9.00 1.75
N VAL A 187 -9.84 8.47 2.77
CA VAL A 187 -8.89 7.35 2.60
C VAL A 187 -9.57 6.16 1.93
N LYS A 188 -10.82 5.83 2.29
CA LYS A 188 -11.57 4.76 1.63
C LYS A 188 -11.98 5.08 0.21
N ILE A 189 -12.31 6.32 -0.14
CA ILE A 189 -12.62 6.69 -1.53
C ILE A 189 -11.35 6.60 -2.36
N SER A 190 -10.22 7.10 -1.86
CA SER A 190 -8.91 6.93 -2.50
C SER A 190 -8.55 5.45 -2.64
N ASN A 191 -8.69 4.67 -1.56
CA ASN A 191 -8.38 3.24 -1.56
C ASN A 191 -9.39 2.41 -2.36
N LYS A 192 -10.68 2.78 -2.46
CA LYS A 192 -11.71 2.08 -3.27
C LYS A 192 -11.69 2.49 -4.73
N ALA A 193 -11.34 3.73 -5.06
CA ALA A 193 -10.84 4.06 -6.39
C ALA A 193 -9.64 3.14 -6.73
N SER A 194 -8.87 2.75 -5.71
CA SER A 194 -7.87 1.68 -5.74
C SER A 194 -8.35 0.24 -5.47
N VAL A 195 -9.65 -0.07 -5.36
CA VAL A 195 -10.18 -1.46 -5.34
C VAL A 195 -10.77 -1.83 -6.70
N SER A 196 -11.16 -0.83 -7.51
CA SER A 196 -11.22 -0.96 -8.98
C SER A 196 -9.83 -1.21 -9.61
N HIS A 197 -8.73 -1.17 -8.83
CA HIS A 197 -7.36 -1.27 -9.32
C HIS A 197 -6.82 -2.67 -9.59
N GLY A 198 -7.47 -3.79 -9.27
CA GLY A 198 -6.92 -5.09 -9.73
C GLY A 198 -6.63 -5.08 -11.24
N ASP A 199 -7.56 -4.43 -11.95
CA ASP A 199 -7.52 -4.18 -13.38
C ASP A 199 -6.74 -2.90 -13.71
N SER A 200 -7.04 -1.75 -13.08
CA SER A 200 -6.37 -0.47 -13.36
C SER A 200 -4.87 -0.47 -13.05
N LEU A 201 -4.44 -1.07 -11.94
CA LEU A 201 -3.02 -1.23 -11.57
C LEU A 201 -2.30 -2.15 -12.56
N ALA A 202 -2.99 -3.20 -13.02
CA ALA A 202 -2.41 -4.11 -14.01
C ALA A 202 -2.14 -3.40 -15.34
N ALA A 203 -3.07 -2.55 -15.80
CA ALA A 203 -2.89 -1.71 -16.97
C ALA A 203 -1.80 -0.63 -16.75
N GLU A 204 -1.79 0.03 -15.59
CA GLU A 204 -0.79 1.04 -15.23
C GLU A 204 0.63 0.48 -15.23
N ILE A 205 0.85 -0.67 -14.57
CA ILE A 205 2.16 -1.32 -14.50
C ILE A 205 2.60 -1.80 -15.88
N LEU A 206 1.68 -2.30 -16.71
CA LEU A 206 1.99 -2.65 -18.10
C LEU A 206 2.42 -1.40 -18.89
N GLY A 207 1.71 -0.28 -18.75
CA GLY A 207 2.07 0.99 -19.36
C GLY A 207 3.44 1.50 -18.92
N ARG A 208 3.75 1.41 -17.61
CA ARG A 208 5.05 1.75 -17.06
C ARG A 208 6.17 0.87 -17.63
N TYR A 209 5.97 -0.46 -17.67
CA TYR A 209 6.92 -1.37 -18.29
C TYR A 209 7.21 -1.00 -19.75
N ILE A 210 6.18 -0.64 -20.52
CA ILE A 210 6.34 -0.24 -21.92
C ILE A 210 7.16 1.06 -22.01
N ASN A 211 6.79 2.08 -21.25
CA ASN A 211 7.48 3.38 -21.22
C ASN A 211 8.97 3.24 -20.84
N ASP A 212 9.26 2.44 -19.80
CA ASP A 212 10.64 2.18 -19.33
C ASP A 212 11.48 1.43 -20.38
N ASN A 213 10.84 0.79 -21.36
CA ASN A 213 11.49 -0.08 -22.35
C ASN A 213 11.24 0.33 -23.81
N LEU A 214 10.77 1.55 -24.09
CA LEU A 214 10.54 2.03 -25.47
C LEU A 214 11.79 1.91 -26.36
N SER A 215 12.96 2.27 -25.83
CA SER A 215 14.24 2.16 -26.55
C SER A 215 14.71 0.71 -26.81
N ASN A 216 14.06 -0.25 -26.17
CA ASN A 216 14.32 -1.69 -26.24
C ASN A 216 13.29 -2.43 -27.11
N ALA A 217 12.44 -1.67 -27.83
CA ALA A 217 11.39 -2.19 -28.68
C ALA A 217 11.90 -2.51 -30.10
N LEU A 218 11.43 -3.64 -30.65
CA LEU A 218 11.50 -3.94 -32.07
C LEU A 218 10.13 -3.65 -32.69
N ILE A 219 10.07 -2.72 -33.63
CA ILE A 219 8.85 -2.43 -34.40
C ILE A 219 9.03 -3.02 -35.80
N ILE A 220 8.17 -3.97 -36.17
CA ILE A 220 8.31 -4.70 -37.43
C ILE A 220 6.96 -5.22 -37.90
N GLU A 221 6.68 -5.10 -39.20
CA GLU A 221 5.49 -5.73 -39.79
C GLU A 221 5.66 -7.25 -39.87
N SER A 222 4.54 -7.97 -39.94
CA SER A 222 4.58 -9.40 -40.24
C SER A 222 5.18 -9.68 -41.62
N PRO A 223 5.79 -10.86 -41.81
CA PRO A 223 6.31 -11.26 -43.10
C PRO A 223 5.22 -11.24 -44.19
N LYS A 224 5.44 -10.47 -45.27
CA LYS A 224 4.60 -10.50 -46.47
C LYS A 224 5.12 -11.60 -47.39
N ASN A 225 4.26 -12.55 -47.81
CA ASN A 225 4.60 -13.67 -48.69
C ASN A 225 5.79 -14.54 -48.20
N GLY A 226 5.98 -14.68 -46.89
CA GLY A 226 7.06 -15.49 -46.30
C GLY A 226 8.43 -14.83 -46.29
N LEU A 227 8.56 -13.62 -46.85
CA LEU A 227 9.78 -12.81 -46.77
C LEU A 227 9.72 -11.93 -45.51
N PRO A 228 10.76 -11.94 -44.66
CA PRO A 228 10.80 -11.09 -43.48
C PRO A 228 10.88 -9.62 -43.89
N SER A 229 9.95 -8.81 -43.38
CA SER A 229 9.96 -7.36 -43.52
C SER A 229 11.18 -6.79 -42.80
N ALA A 230 11.76 -5.70 -43.31
CA ALA A 230 12.78 -4.96 -42.57
C ALA A 230 12.15 -4.34 -41.31
N PRO A 231 12.87 -4.25 -40.18
CA PRO A 231 12.40 -3.51 -39.01
C PRO A 231 12.08 -2.06 -39.37
N ILE A 232 10.93 -1.57 -38.92
CA ILE A 232 10.58 -0.14 -38.94
C ILE A 232 11.49 0.58 -37.93
N GLU A 233 11.61 0.01 -36.74
CA GLU A 233 12.54 0.47 -35.71
C GLU A 233 13.23 -0.74 -35.06
N ALA A 234 14.56 -0.69 -35.01
CA ALA A 234 15.37 -1.70 -34.35
C ALA A 234 15.64 -1.31 -32.89
N PRO A 235 15.72 -2.28 -31.97
CA PRO A 235 16.02 -2.00 -30.56
C PRO A 235 17.41 -1.37 -30.44
N ARG A 236 17.54 -0.33 -29.61
CA ARG A 236 18.82 0.36 -29.38
C ARG A 236 19.72 -0.42 -28.42
N ASN A 237 19.13 -1.19 -27.51
CA ASN A 237 19.85 -2.07 -26.58
C ASN A 237 19.27 -3.50 -26.65
N ALA A 238 19.11 -4.16 -25.50
CA ALA A 238 18.51 -5.48 -25.41
C ALA A 238 17.05 -5.48 -25.91
N LEU A 239 16.64 -6.53 -26.61
CA LEU A 239 15.28 -6.69 -27.12
C LEU A 239 14.33 -7.14 -26.00
N LYS A 240 13.45 -6.23 -25.55
CA LYS A 240 12.53 -6.50 -24.43
C LYS A 240 11.05 -6.49 -24.79
N LEU A 241 10.69 -5.91 -25.93
CA LEU A 241 9.35 -6.01 -26.48
C LEU A 241 9.38 -5.94 -28.01
N ARG A 242 8.39 -6.52 -28.65
CA ARG A 242 8.19 -6.48 -30.10
C ARG A 242 6.78 -5.99 -30.39
N TYR A 243 6.66 -4.96 -31.21
CA TYR A 243 5.38 -4.45 -31.70
C TYR A 243 5.21 -4.80 -33.18
N GLU A 244 4.06 -5.39 -33.52
CA GLU A 244 3.63 -5.71 -34.88
C GLU A 244 2.42 -4.83 -35.23
N PRO A 245 2.63 -3.65 -35.85
CA PRO A 245 1.55 -2.68 -36.10
C PRO A 245 0.45 -3.23 -37.01
N ASP A 246 0.83 -4.04 -38.02
CA ASP A 246 -0.07 -4.65 -38.99
C ASP A 246 -1.04 -5.66 -38.36
N ARG A 247 -0.63 -6.30 -37.25
CA ARG A 247 -1.46 -7.24 -36.49
C ARG A 247 -2.09 -6.64 -35.24
N LYS A 248 -1.70 -5.42 -34.89
CA LYS A 248 -2.07 -4.78 -33.63
C LYS A 248 -1.70 -5.65 -32.44
N GLU A 249 -0.47 -6.17 -32.46
CA GLU A 249 0.04 -7.09 -31.44
C GLU A 249 1.31 -6.55 -30.80
N LEU A 250 1.28 -6.43 -29.48
CA LEU A 250 2.46 -6.18 -28.67
C LEU A 250 2.88 -7.48 -27.98
N TRP A 251 4.16 -7.83 -28.10
CA TRP A 251 4.73 -9.06 -27.59
C TRP A 251 5.81 -8.75 -26.55
N ILE A 252 5.67 -9.34 -25.36
CA ILE A 252 6.65 -9.19 -24.27
C ILE A 252 7.11 -10.58 -23.83
N PRO A 253 8.42 -10.88 -23.77
CA PRO A 253 8.90 -12.14 -23.21
C PRO A 253 8.36 -12.34 -21.80
N ALA A 254 7.87 -13.55 -21.50
CA ALA A 254 7.22 -13.82 -20.23
C ALA A 254 8.17 -13.65 -19.04
N HIS A 255 9.47 -13.92 -19.23
CA HIS A 255 10.47 -13.73 -18.18
C HIS A 255 10.70 -12.25 -17.87
N GLU A 256 10.81 -11.37 -18.88
CA GLU A 256 11.00 -9.93 -18.69
C GLU A 256 9.86 -9.31 -17.87
N LEU A 257 8.61 -9.53 -18.29
CA LEU A 257 7.47 -8.96 -17.58
C LEU A 257 7.34 -9.54 -16.16
N ARG A 258 7.61 -10.84 -15.98
CA ARG A 258 7.56 -11.47 -14.65
C ARG A 258 8.64 -10.91 -13.71
N SER A 259 9.87 -10.79 -14.19
CA SER A 259 10.98 -10.23 -13.41
C SER A 259 10.67 -8.80 -13.01
N TYR A 260 10.16 -7.98 -13.93
CA TYR A 260 9.76 -6.60 -13.65
C TYR A 260 8.65 -6.53 -12.58
N LEU A 261 7.63 -7.37 -12.67
CA LEU A 261 6.56 -7.44 -11.67
C LEU A 261 7.09 -7.87 -10.29
N VAL A 262 8.00 -8.85 -10.24
CA VAL A 262 8.61 -9.30 -8.99
C VAL A 262 9.48 -8.21 -8.36
N GLU A 263 10.27 -7.50 -9.17
CA GLU A 263 11.11 -6.38 -8.73
C GLU A 263 10.28 -5.26 -8.11
N HIS A 264 9.10 -4.97 -8.68
CA HIS A 264 8.15 -3.99 -8.17
C HIS A 264 7.21 -4.53 -7.08
N GLN A 265 7.43 -5.77 -6.61
CA GLN A 265 6.66 -6.45 -5.58
C GLN A 265 5.15 -6.58 -5.91
N VAL A 266 4.84 -6.84 -7.17
CA VAL A 266 3.48 -7.00 -7.71
C VAL A 266 3.18 -8.49 -7.94
N ASP A 267 1.99 -8.94 -7.56
CA ASP A 267 1.58 -10.33 -7.79
C ASP A 267 1.32 -10.60 -9.29
N VAL A 268 2.23 -11.39 -9.89
CA VAL A 268 2.17 -11.78 -11.30
C VAL A 268 0.81 -12.40 -11.68
N ARG A 269 0.24 -13.26 -10.83
CA ARG A 269 -0.99 -13.98 -11.16
C ARG A 269 -2.17 -13.02 -11.16
N GLN A 270 -2.25 -12.11 -10.20
CA GLN A 270 -3.31 -11.10 -10.14
C GLN A 270 -3.19 -10.10 -11.27
N THR A 271 -1.98 -9.62 -11.60
CA THR A 271 -1.77 -8.73 -12.74
C THR A 271 -2.22 -9.37 -14.05
N ILE A 272 -1.83 -10.62 -14.32
CA ILE A 272 -2.26 -11.30 -15.54
C ILE A 272 -3.78 -11.50 -15.56
N LYS A 273 -4.40 -11.84 -14.42
CA LYS A 273 -5.86 -11.91 -14.32
C LYS A 273 -6.54 -10.57 -14.61
N GLY A 274 -6.00 -9.48 -14.07
CA GLY A 274 -6.51 -8.13 -14.29
C GLY A 274 -6.40 -7.67 -15.75
N LEU A 275 -5.31 -8.05 -16.42
CA LEU A 275 -5.15 -7.78 -17.85
C LEU A 275 -6.10 -8.62 -18.72
N VAL A 276 -6.48 -9.83 -18.26
CA VAL A 276 -7.49 -10.67 -18.93
C VAL A 276 -8.90 -10.09 -18.75
N SER A 277 -9.28 -9.67 -17.54
CA SER A 277 -10.59 -9.03 -17.31
C SER A 277 -10.75 -7.73 -18.09
N LEU A 278 -9.67 -6.96 -18.23
CA LEU A 278 -9.63 -5.77 -19.09
C LEU A 278 -9.58 -6.06 -20.59
N LYS A 279 -9.45 -7.32 -21.01
CA LYS A 279 -9.28 -7.73 -22.42
C LYS A 279 -8.07 -7.09 -23.11
N ILE A 280 -7.04 -6.72 -22.35
CA ILE A 280 -5.78 -6.15 -22.87
C ILE A 280 -4.83 -7.26 -23.32
N ILE A 281 -4.80 -8.38 -22.60
CA ILE A 281 -3.95 -9.53 -22.93
C ILE A 281 -4.74 -10.58 -23.72
N LYS A 282 -4.17 -11.08 -24.80
CA LYS A 282 -4.75 -12.14 -25.64
C LYS A 282 -4.46 -13.53 -25.06
N ASN A 283 -5.06 -14.57 -25.65
CA ASN A 283 -4.84 -15.99 -25.30
C ASN A 283 -5.14 -16.34 -23.82
N ASP A 284 -6.14 -15.71 -23.22
CA ASP A 284 -6.53 -15.88 -21.81
C ASP A 284 -5.34 -15.68 -20.83
N GLY A 285 -4.42 -14.78 -21.18
CA GLY A 285 -3.23 -14.49 -20.38
C GLY A 285 -2.17 -15.60 -20.39
N LYS A 286 -2.29 -16.60 -21.27
CA LYS A 286 -1.27 -17.63 -21.46
C LYS A 286 -0.14 -17.07 -22.31
N ALA A 287 1.09 -17.17 -21.80
CA ALA A 287 2.25 -16.98 -22.64
C ALA A 287 2.25 -18.04 -23.76
N ILE A 288 2.62 -17.69 -24.98
CA ILE A 288 2.75 -18.61 -26.11
C ILE A 288 4.11 -18.46 -26.76
N ALA A 289 4.53 -19.44 -27.54
CA ALA A 289 5.85 -19.41 -28.20
C ALA A 289 5.84 -18.35 -29.32
N LYS A 290 6.74 -17.37 -29.25
CA LYS A 290 6.94 -16.35 -30.28
C LYS A 290 8.44 -16.17 -30.54
N ARG A 291 8.84 -16.09 -31.81
CA ARG A 291 10.19 -15.68 -32.19
C ARG A 291 10.30 -14.16 -32.14
N ILE A 292 10.55 -13.61 -30.95
CA ILE A 292 10.55 -12.15 -30.74
C ILE A 292 11.62 -11.45 -31.60
N ALA A 293 12.79 -12.06 -31.79
CA ALA A 293 13.87 -11.51 -32.62
C ALA A 293 13.71 -11.75 -34.14
N ALA A 294 12.63 -12.39 -34.60
CA ALA A 294 12.49 -12.72 -36.02
C ALA A 294 12.48 -11.45 -36.88
N GLY A 295 13.37 -11.35 -37.86
CA GLY A 295 13.48 -10.18 -38.74
C GLY A 295 14.27 -9.01 -38.14
N SER A 296 14.80 -9.10 -36.91
CA SER A 296 15.57 -8.01 -36.31
C SER A 296 16.95 -7.83 -36.95
N ILE A 297 17.59 -8.93 -37.37
CA ILE A 297 18.88 -8.95 -38.07
C ILE A 297 18.77 -9.98 -39.21
N GLY A 298 19.16 -9.60 -40.42
CA GLY A 298 19.03 -10.41 -41.63
C GLY A 298 19.50 -11.85 -41.42
N SER A 299 18.67 -12.82 -41.82
CA SER A 299 18.89 -14.28 -41.75
C SER A 299 19.08 -14.93 -40.37
N MET A 300 19.11 -14.17 -39.26
CA MET A 300 19.31 -14.76 -37.93
C MET A 300 18.02 -15.44 -37.42
N SER A 301 18.03 -16.77 -37.31
CA SER A 301 16.92 -17.56 -36.78
C SER A 301 17.17 -17.96 -35.33
N VAL A 302 16.63 -17.17 -34.40
CA VAL A 302 16.65 -17.48 -32.97
C VAL A 302 15.43 -18.33 -32.58
N PRO A 303 15.57 -19.33 -31.68
CA PRO A 303 14.44 -20.09 -31.16
C PRO A 303 13.34 -19.21 -30.56
N SER A 304 12.11 -19.71 -30.55
CA SER A 304 10.99 -19.01 -29.92
C SER A 304 11.14 -18.98 -28.40
N VAL A 305 10.74 -17.88 -27.79
CA VAL A 305 10.60 -17.74 -26.34
C VAL A 305 9.12 -17.67 -25.97
N ARG A 306 8.80 -18.02 -24.71
CA ARG A 306 7.43 -17.88 -24.19
C ARG A 306 7.15 -16.40 -23.96
N SER A 307 6.08 -15.89 -24.55
CA SER A 307 5.77 -14.45 -24.58
C SER A 307 4.29 -14.21 -24.39
N TYR A 308 3.96 -13.13 -23.70
CA TYR A 308 2.59 -12.62 -23.64
C TYR A 308 2.30 -11.81 -24.90
N CYS A 309 1.06 -11.92 -25.35
CA CYS A 309 0.53 -11.17 -26.49
C CYS A 309 -0.52 -10.20 -25.97
N PHE A 310 -0.36 -8.92 -26.27
CA PHE A 310 -1.27 -7.85 -25.89
C PHE A 310 -1.90 -7.25 -27.14
N ASP A 311 -3.13 -6.80 -27.00
CA ASP A 311 -3.82 -6.00 -28.01
C ASP A 311 -3.28 -4.56 -27.97
N SER A 312 -2.61 -4.12 -29.03
CA SER A 312 -1.92 -2.82 -29.01
C SER A 312 -2.89 -1.63 -29.00
N ASP A 313 -4.12 -1.80 -29.50
CA ASP A 313 -5.14 -0.76 -29.45
C ASP A 313 -5.65 -0.62 -28.02
N ALA A 314 -5.92 -1.74 -27.35
CA ALA A 314 -6.33 -1.76 -25.94
C ALA A 314 -5.24 -1.22 -24.99
N VAL A 315 -3.96 -1.39 -25.34
CA VAL A 315 -2.82 -0.82 -24.61
C VAL A 315 -2.62 0.68 -24.92
N GLY A 316 -3.10 1.17 -26.07
CA GLY A 316 -2.92 2.56 -26.50
C GLY A 316 -1.60 2.85 -27.25
N VAL A 317 -0.94 1.83 -27.80
CA VAL A 317 0.33 1.96 -28.56
C VAL A 317 0.10 2.41 -30.01
N ALA A 318 -1.12 2.24 -30.53
CA ALA A 318 -1.45 2.42 -31.95
C ALA A 318 -1.31 3.88 -32.48
N ASN A 319 -1.38 4.90 -31.62
CA ASN A 319 -1.49 6.30 -32.04
C ASN A 319 -0.15 7.01 -32.38
N ALA A 320 1.00 6.33 -32.28
CA ALA A 320 2.30 6.99 -32.46
C ALA A 320 2.82 7.00 -33.91
N LEU A 321 2.18 6.27 -34.85
CA LEU A 321 2.69 6.08 -36.21
C LEU A 321 1.82 6.70 -37.33
N GLU A 322 0.74 7.40 -36.99
CA GLU A 322 -0.10 8.11 -37.97
C GLU A 322 0.29 9.59 -38.20
N THR A 323 1.35 10.09 -37.55
CA THR A 323 1.75 11.52 -37.59
C THR A 323 3.18 11.78 -38.09
N SER A 324 3.79 10.86 -38.84
CA SER A 324 5.10 11.10 -39.51
C SER A 324 5.03 10.91 -41.01
#